data_AF-A0A7S3LC58-F1
#
_entry.id   AF-A0A7S3LC58-F1
#
_cell.length_a   1.000
_cell.length_b   1.000
_cell.length_c   1.000
_cell.angle_alpha   90.00
_cell.angle_beta   90.00
_cell.angle_gamma   90.00
#
_symmetry.space_group_name_H-M   'P 1'
#
loop_
_entity.id
_entity.type
_entity.pdbx_description
1 polymer ?
#
loop_
_entity_poly.entity_id
_entity_poly.type
_entity_poly.pdbx_seq_one_letter_code
_entity_poly.pdbx_strand_id
1 'polypeptide(L)'
;AKKIEKGSSDVVGLGLASKTITEVSQDAVWKAMLFAMRNPAECGLKVSNVTVRDMSGYMQRSMCILDKPGSPTVTDNIRVIESAQEITYRPVINNQESEE
;
A
#
# COMPACT_ATOMS: atom_id res chain seq x y z
N ALA A 1 38.85 -21.40 -8.02
CA ALA A 1 37.46 -21.47 -7.53
C ALA A 1 37.31 -20.53 -6.34
N LYS A 2 36.40 -19.54 -6.38
CA LYS A 2 36.11 -18.65 -5.24
C LYS A 2 34.89 -19.18 -4.49
N LYS A 3 35.08 -19.48 -3.20
CA LYS A 3 34.06 -19.97 -2.28
C LYS A 3 33.17 -18.79 -1.87
N ILE A 4 31.87 -18.88 -2.15
CA ILE A 4 30.86 -17.93 -1.66
C ILE A 4 30.62 -18.29 -0.19
N GLU A 5 30.94 -17.39 0.73
CA GLU A 5 30.57 -17.54 2.13
C GLU A 5 29.07 -17.30 2.28
N LYS A 6 28.35 -18.37 2.61
CA LYS A 6 26.91 -18.39 2.88
C LYS A 6 26.68 -17.83 4.28
N GLY A 7 26.48 -16.53 4.39
CA GLY A 7 25.89 -15.93 5.58
C GLY A 7 24.38 -16.12 5.57
N SER A 8 23.88 -17.34 5.80
CA SER A 8 22.46 -17.54 6.08
C SER A 8 22.24 -17.39 7.58
N SER A 9 21.76 -16.22 8.02
CA SER A 9 21.12 -16.16 9.32
C SER A 9 19.77 -16.88 9.20
N ASP A 10 19.57 -17.96 9.96
CA ASP A 10 18.29 -18.68 10.09
C ASP A 10 17.17 -17.85 10.75
N VAL A 11 17.40 -16.56 10.97
CA VAL A 11 16.44 -15.63 11.57
C VAL A 11 15.57 -15.07 10.45
N VAL A 12 14.40 -15.68 10.24
CA VAL A 12 13.30 -15.01 9.56
C VAL A 12 12.78 -13.94 10.52
N GLY A 13 13.13 -12.68 10.29
CA GLY A 13 12.52 -11.58 11.04
C GLY A 13 11.02 -11.54 10.70
N LEU A 14 10.14 -11.61 11.71
CA LEU A 14 8.67 -11.54 11.57
C LEU A 14 8.16 -10.18 11.06
N GLY A 15 9.05 -9.34 10.52
CA GLY A 15 8.77 -7.96 10.12
C GLY A 15 8.63 -7.01 11.30
N LEU A 16 8.02 -5.86 11.02
CA LEU A 16 7.66 -4.85 12.02
C LEU A 16 6.20 -5.06 12.42
N ALA A 17 5.95 -5.38 13.68
CA ALA A 17 4.60 -5.43 14.24
C ALA A 17 4.33 -4.16 15.06
N SER A 18 3.14 -3.59 14.92
CA SER A 18 2.69 -2.52 15.82
C SER A 18 2.39 -3.08 17.21
N LYS A 19 2.20 -2.19 18.18
CA LYS A 19 1.49 -2.56 19.41
C LYS A 19 0.07 -2.98 19.05
N THR A 20 -0.51 -3.89 19.84
CA THR A 20 -1.90 -4.30 19.71
C THR A 20 -2.82 -3.09 19.84
N ILE A 21 -3.79 -2.98 18.93
CA ILE A 21 -4.85 -1.98 19.01
C ILE A 21 -5.96 -2.58 19.89
N THR A 22 -6.23 -1.97 21.04
CA THR A 22 -7.16 -2.52 22.05
C THR A 22 -8.51 -1.80 22.13
N GLU A 23 -8.59 -0.57 21.62
CA GLU A 23 -9.75 0.32 21.85
C GLU A 23 -10.79 0.29 20.73
N VAL A 24 -10.47 -0.33 19.59
CA VAL A 24 -11.36 -0.38 18.41
C VAL A 24 -11.50 -1.82 17.91
N SER A 25 -12.66 -2.11 17.33
CA SER A 25 -12.91 -3.43 16.72
C SER A 25 -12.11 -3.60 15.43
N GLN A 26 -11.87 -4.85 15.06
CA GLN A 26 -11.27 -5.22 13.78
C GLN A 26 -12.05 -4.63 12.59
N ASP A 27 -13.38 -4.69 12.63
CA ASP A 27 -14.25 -4.11 11.59
C ASP A 27 -14.11 -2.58 11.48
N ALA A 28 -13.98 -1.88 12.62
CA ALA A 28 -13.76 -0.43 12.62
C ALA A 28 -12.41 -0.08 11.98
N VAL A 29 -11.36 -0.84 12.28
CA VAL A 29 -10.04 -0.68 11.65
C VAL A 29 -10.12 -0.99 10.15
N TRP A 30 -10.79 -2.07 9.76
CA TRP A 30 -10.95 -2.46 8.36
C TRP A 30 -11.67 -1.37 7.55
N LYS A 31 -12.79 -0.87 8.06
CA LYS A 31 -13.52 0.26 7.44
C LYS A 31 -12.67 1.52 7.34
N ALA A 32 -11.86 1.81 8.36
CA ALA A 32 -10.94 2.94 8.33
C ALA A 32 -9.86 2.76 7.25
N MET A 33 -9.33 1.54 7.05
CA MET A 33 -8.38 1.24 5.98
C MET A 33 -9.01 1.40 4.59
N LEU A 34 -10.24 0.89 4.38
CA LEU A 34 -11.00 1.07 3.14
C LEU A 34 -11.31 2.55 2.85
N PHE A 35 -11.55 3.35 3.89
CA PHE A 35 -11.71 4.78 3.74
C PHE A 35 -10.37 5.45 3.37
N ALA A 36 -9.30 5.12 4.08
CA ALA A 36 -7.98 5.72 3.88
C ALA A 36 -7.38 5.42 2.51
N MET A 37 -7.62 4.22 1.95
CA MET A 37 -7.12 3.89 0.61
C MET A 37 -7.71 4.82 -0.47
N ARG A 38 -8.97 5.28 -0.28
CA ARG A 38 -9.67 6.18 -1.21
C ARG A 38 -9.41 7.66 -0.91
N ASN A 39 -9.22 8.01 0.37
CA ASN A 39 -9.08 9.39 0.84
C ASN A 39 -7.72 9.63 1.56
N PRO A 40 -6.57 9.35 0.92
CA PRO A 40 -5.28 9.39 1.59
C PRO A 40 -4.92 10.76 2.18
N ALA A 41 -5.32 11.87 1.54
CA ALA A 41 -5.06 13.22 2.03
C ALA A 41 -5.76 13.50 3.38
N GLU A 42 -6.99 13.02 3.54
CA GLU A 42 -7.77 13.16 4.78
C GLU A 42 -7.24 12.25 5.89
N CYS A 43 -6.52 11.19 5.52
CA CYS A 43 -5.94 10.21 6.44
C CYS A 43 -4.45 10.47 6.73
N GLY A 44 -3.98 11.71 6.52
CA GLY A 44 -2.66 12.15 6.95
C GLY A 44 -1.51 11.86 5.99
N LEU A 45 -1.76 11.32 4.80
CA LEU A 45 -0.74 11.25 3.76
C LEU A 45 -0.53 12.65 3.16
N LYS A 46 0.74 13.04 2.98
CA LYS A 46 1.13 14.30 2.35
C LYS A 46 0.98 14.21 0.83
N VAL A 47 -0.26 14.22 0.36
CA VAL A 47 -0.60 14.09 -1.05
C VAL A 47 -1.61 15.15 -1.50
N SER A 48 -1.64 15.42 -2.79
CA SER A 48 -2.63 16.28 -3.45
C SER A 48 -3.13 15.63 -4.74
N ASN A 49 -4.10 16.28 -5.41
CA ASN A 49 -4.63 15.84 -6.71
C ASN A 49 -5.02 14.36 -6.73
N VAL A 50 -5.63 13.89 -5.64
CA VAL A 50 -6.09 12.51 -5.53
C VAL A 50 -7.26 12.31 -6.48
N THR A 51 -7.14 11.32 -7.35
CA THR A 51 -8.20 10.86 -8.24
C THR A 51 -8.38 9.37 -8.06
N VAL A 52 -9.62 8.93 -7.98
CA VAL A 52 -9.99 7.53 -7.79
C VAL A 52 -10.96 7.14 -8.90
N ARG A 53 -10.73 6.00 -9.53
CA ARG A 53 -11.59 5.42 -10.55
C ARG A 53 -11.83 3.96 -10.25
N ASP A 54 -13.09 3.56 -10.21
CA ASP A 54 -13.46 2.15 -10.08
C ASP A 54 -13.37 1.50 -11.46
N MET A 55 -12.47 0.52 -11.58
CA MET A 55 -12.21 -0.24 -12.81
C MET A 55 -12.79 -1.65 -12.66
N SER A 56 -12.84 -2.41 -13.75
CA SER A 56 -13.22 -3.82 -13.67
C SER A 56 -12.14 -4.61 -12.94
N GLY A 57 -12.45 -5.08 -11.72
CA GLY A 57 -11.58 -5.94 -10.91
C GLY A 57 -10.52 -5.23 -10.05
N TYR A 58 -10.43 -3.90 -10.10
CA TYR A 58 -9.54 -3.10 -9.24
C TYR A 58 -10.02 -1.64 -9.17
N MET A 59 -9.52 -0.90 -8.20
CA MET A 59 -9.65 0.56 -8.12
C MET A 59 -8.34 1.19 -8.56
N GLN A 60 -8.35 2.13 -9.50
CA GLN A 60 -7.16 2.90 -9.84
C GLN A 60 -7.15 4.21 -9.07
N ARG A 61 -6.05 4.49 -8.37
CA ARG A 61 -5.82 5.75 -7.67
C ARG A 61 -4.60 6.44 -8.24
N SER A 62 -4.72 7.73 -8.59
CA SER A 62 -3.58 8.59 -8.92
C SER A 62 -3.50 9.75 -7.94
N MET A 63 -2.29 10.08 -7.48
CA MET A 63 -2.05 11.14 -6.49
C MET A 63 -0.68 11.77 -6.67
N CYS A 64 -0.55 13.03 -6.29
CA CYS A 64 0.71 13.77 -6.28
C CYS A 64 1.33 13.74 -4.88
N ILE A 65 2.58 13.26 -4.76
CA ILE A 65 3.29 13.11 -3.48
C ILE A 65 4.00 14.42 -3.13
N LEU A 66 3.55 15.11 -2.08
CA LEU A 66 4.02 16.47 -1.75
C LEU A 66 5.37 16.52 -1.02
N ASP A 67 5.76 15.43 -0.36
CA ASP A 67 7.01 15.35 0.40
C ASP A 67 8.20 14.78 -0.39
N LYS A 68 8.02 14.56 -1.70
CA LYS A 68 9.08 14.16 -2.63
C LYS A 68 9.48 15.33 -3.54
N PRO A 69 10.78 15.52 -3.82
CA PRO A 69 11.24 16.54 -4.76
C PRO A 69 10.54 16.42 -6.12
N GLY A 70 10.08 17.55 -6.67
CA GLY A 70 9.35 17.60 -7.94
C GLY A 70 7.90 17.13 -7.88
N SER A 71 7.40 16.78 -6.69
CA SER A 71 6.00 16.40 -6.45
C SER A 71 5.46 15.37 -7.45
N PRO A 72 6.10 14.18 -7.54
CA PRO A 72 5.76 13.20 -8.56
C PRO A 72 4.32 12.72 -8.41
N THR A 73 3.65 12.56 -9.54
CA THR A 73 2.36 11.87 -9.61
C THR A 73 2.61 10.37 -9.71
N VAL A 74 1.99 9.60 -8.82
CA VAL A 74 2.03 8.14 -8.82
C VAL A 74 0.64 7.60 -9.08
N THR A 75 0.56 6.43 -9.70
CA THR A 75 -0.70 5.72 -9.93
C THR A 75 -0.56 4.29 -9.41
N ASP A 76 -1.55 3.84 -8.65
CA ASP A 76 -1.65 2.47 -8.16
C ASP A 76 -2.95 1.85 -8.67
N ASN A 77 -2.89 0.57 -9.05
CA ASN A 77 -4.06 -0.29 -9.12
C ASN A 77 -4.19 -1.03 -7.79
N ILE A 78 -5.35 -0.89 -7.15
CA ILE A 78 -5.60 -1.29 -5.78
C ILE A 78 -6.69 -2.35 -5.78
N ARG A 79 -6.48 -3.46 -5.07
CA ARG A 79 -7.47 -4.53 -4.92
C ARG A 79 -7.75 -4.78 -3.45
N VAL A 80 -9.01 -5.08 -3.14
CA VAL A 80 -9.46 -5.47 -1.81
C VAL A 80 -9.82 -6.94 -1.86
N ILE A 81 -9.17 -7.74 -1.03
CA ILE A 81 -9.43 -9.17 -0.86
C ILE A 81 -10.06 -9.36 0.51
N GLU A 82 -11.38 -9.13 0.58
CA GLU A 82 -12.18 -9.18 1.82
C GLU A 82 -11.94 -10.48 2.63
N SER A 83 -11.90 -11.63 1.97
CA SER A 83 -11.71 -12.94 2.63
C SER A 83 -10.37 -13.09 3.31
N ALA A 84 -9.34 -12.37 2.83
CA ALA A 84 -8.00 -12.36 3.39
C ALA A 84 -7.76 -11.13 4.30
N GLN A 85 -8.73 -10.20 4.37
CA GLN A 85 -8.57 -8.87 4.98
C GLN A 85 -7.32 -8.15 4.48
N GLU A 86 -7.12 -8.19 3.16
CA GLU A 86 -5.94 -7.65 2.51
C GLU A 86 -6.30 -6.56 1.51
N ILE A 87 -5.48 -5.50 1.47
CA ILE A 87 -5.53 -4.47 0.44
C ILE A 87 -4.17 -4.47 -0.26
N THR A 88 -4.16 -4.81 -1.55
CA THR A 88 -2.93 -4.81 -2.35
C THR A 88 -2.83 -3.53 -3.17
N TYR A 89 -1.63 -2.97 -3.22
CA TYR A 89 -1.31 -1.77 -3.99
C TYR A 89 -0.25 -2.13 -5.02
N ARG A 90 -0.59 -2.04 -6.30
CA ARG A 90 0.35 -2.31 -7.39
C ARG A 90 0.61 -1.04 -8.18
N PRO A 91 1.83 -0.48 -8.12
CA PRO A 91 2.19 0.70 -8.88
C PRO A 91 2.00 0.48 -10.38
N VAL A 92 1.62 1.54 -11.10
CA VAL A 92 1.53 1.56 -12.56
C VAL A 92 2.64 2.48 -13.08
N ILE A 93 3.59 1.91 -13.81
CA ILE A 93 4.73 2.61 -14.39
C ILE A 93 4.72 2.37 -15.90
N ASN A 94 4.81 3.42 -16.71
CA ASN A 94 4.75 3.31 -18.18
C ASN A 94 3.53 2.51 -18.69
N ASN A 95 2.37 2.71 -18.06
CA ASN A 95 1.12 1.99 -18.33
C ASN A 95 1.17 0.47 -18.07
N GLN A 96 2.15 -0.01 -17.31
CA GLN A 96 2.25 -1.40 -16.88
C GLN A 96 2.12 -1.47 -15.36
N GLU A 97 1.26 -2.36 -14.89
CA GLU A 97 1.14 -2.70 -13.47
C GLU A 97 2.36 -3.53 -13.04
N SER A 98 2.93 -3.22 -11.88
CA SER A 98 4.00 -4.03 -11.28
C SER A 98 3.53 -5.44 -10.96
N GLU A 99 4.45 -6.40 -11.07
CA GLU A 99 4.24 -7.77 -10.58
C GLU A 99 4.18 -7.79 -9.04
N GLU A 100 3.60 -8.86 -8.50
CA GLU A 100 3.46 -9.12 -7.07
C GLU A 100 4.71 -9.77 -6.48
#